data_AF-A0A024P515-F1
#
_entry.id   AF-A0A024P515-F1
#
_cell.length_a   1.000
_cell.length_b   1.000
_cell.length_c   1.000
_cell.angle_alpha   90.00
_cell.angle_beta   90.00
_cell.angle_gamma   90.00
#
_symmetry.space_group_name_H-M   'P 1'
#
loop_
_entity.id
_entity.type
_entity.pdbx_description
1 polymer ?
#
loop_
_entity_poly.entity_id
_entity_poly.type
_entity_poly.pdbx_seq_one_letter_code
_entity_poly.pdbx_strand_id
1 'polypeptide(L)'
;MEEKDLKYKMKVWTKKHKKKATFHSVVLAALLAVPFFGHQWIDKPAMPENTRPDDVDFRISMVGDMMLGRHVRDAAVRSGEPIGRVFDYVTPYFEESDYVTGNFENPVIDADDPGVEAVMEDFELRNKDIHLYAEKGAEKALVEAGFDSVNLANNHMMDYGNLSLEETLKHMEKVDLDLIGIGRALDPAEDLFNEDETMTDAGEIKYFDANDRRVAILGFTDVFVQGYSASEYVGGVLTNAGLGVLQNRIREAKQQADIVMVHTHWGEEYQVGSNETQETLAYLMTDMGADVIIGHHSHVLEPVTRVHIEGNPDDPESEDKTSIVMNSLGNFVFDQGWSRTKDSTMAQLDFLDNGGVELSFVPMQISDTRPRETNGILKPFRDYRIFRTLRKELDQELWRMENGRLVIDLKKAGVIEG
;
A
#
# COMPACT_ATOMS: atom_id res chain seq x y z
N MET A 1 57.22 -11.30 -45.18
CA MET A 1 57.64 -12.17 -44.05
C MET A 1 56.77 -12.00 -42.81
N GLU A 2 56.15 -10.83 -42.58
CA GLU A 2 55.29 -10.57 -41.40
C GLU A 2 54.04 -11.44 -41.27
N GLU A 3 53.38 -11.81 -42.38
CA GLU A 3 52.14 -12.59 -42.32
C GLU A 3 52.35 -14.03 -41.78
N LYS A 4 53.54 -14.60 -41.99
CA LYS A 4 53.93 -15.91 -41.43
C LYS A 4 54.24 -15.81 -39.94
N ASP A 5 54.72 -14.66 -39.47
CA ASP A 5 55.01 -14.40 -38.06
C ASP A 5 53.72 -14.22 -37.25
N LEU A 6 52.72 -13.51 -37.79
CA LEU A 6 51.40 -13.38 -37.15
C LEU A 6 50.68 -14.74 -37.05
N LYS A 7 50.65 -15.52 -38.14
CA LYS A 7 50.06 -16.87 -38.13
C LYS A 7 50.77 -17.81 -37.15
N TYR A 8 52.10 -17.71 -37.03
CA TYR A 8 52.88 -18.47 -36.06
C TYR A 8 52.59 -18.03 -34.62
N LYS A 9 52.59 -16.72 -34.34
CA LYS A 9 52.23 -16.14 -33.05
C LYS A 9 50.82 -16.52 -32.62
N MET A 10 49.84 -16.43 -33.53
CA MET A 10 48.48 -16.94 -33.30
C MET A 10 48.50 -18.42 -32.98
N LYS A 11 49.19 -19.27 -33.75
CA LYS A 11 49.24 -20.72 -33.51
C LYS A 11 49.88 -21.09 -32.16
N VAL A 12 50.95 -20.38 -31.77
CA VAL A 12 51.60 -20.53 -30.45
C VAL A 12 50.65 -20.05 -29.34
N TRP A 13 49.98 -18.91 -29.54
CA TRP A 13 48.98 -18.39 -28.63
C TRP A 13 47.80 -19.35 -28.48
N THR A 14 47.22 -19.88 -29.56
CA THR A 14 46.15 -20.88 -29.54
C THR A 14 46.60 -22.16 -28.84
N LYS A 15 47.84 -22.62 -29.04
CA LYS A 15 48.37 -23.82 -28.38
C LYS A 15 48.63 -23.60 -26.87
N LYS A 16 49.11 -22.43 -26.48
CA LYS A 16 49.26 -22.02 -25.06
C LYS A 16 47.89 -21.81 -24.40
N HIS A 17 46.98 -21.15 -25.10
CA HIS A 17 45.61 -20.94 -24.64
C HIS A 17 44.88 -22.26 -24.52
N LYS A 18 45.04 -23.22 -25.45
CA LYS A 18 44.44 -24.57 -25.34
C LYS A 18 44.82 -25.29 -24.05
N LYS A 19 46.02 -25.06 -23.50
CA LYS A 19 46.43 -25.62 -22.19
C LYS A 19 45.78 -24.93 -21.00
N LYS A 20 45.46 -23.63 -21.11
CA LYS A 20 44.81 -22.82 -20.06
C LYS A 20 43.31 -22.59 -20.30
N ALA A 21 42.76 -23.09 -21.41
CA ALA A 21 41.40 -22.80 -21.87
C ALA A 21 40.38 -23.36 -20.89
N THR A 22 40.60 -24.58 -20.40
CA THR A 22 39.77 -25.18 -19.35
C THR A 22 39.80 -24.33 -18.08
N PHE A 23 40.97 -23.89 -17.64
CA PHE A 23 41.09 -23.03 -16.46
C PHE A 23 40.37 -21.69 -16.65
N HIS A 24 40.56 -21.00 -17.78
CA HIS A 24 39.85 -19.75 -18.07
C HIS A 24 38.33 -19.96 -18.18
N SER A 25 37.88 -21.08 -18.75
CA SER A 25 36.46 -21.40 -18.87
C SER A 25 35.84 -21.69 -17.50
N VAL A 26 36.56 -22.37 -16.61
CA VAL A 26 36.13 -22.59 -15.21
C VAL A 26 36.08 -21.26 -14.44
N VAL A 27 37.08 -20.39 -14.59
CA VAL A 27 37.09 -19.07 -13.96
C VAL A 27 35.93 -18.21 -14.48
N LEU A 28 35.72 -18.18 -15.80
CA LEU A 28 34.61 -17.42 -16.40
C LEU A 28 33.25 -18.00 -15.98
N ALA A 29 33.10 -19.33 -15.96
CA ALA A 29 31.89 -19.98 -15.48
C ALA A 29 31.63 -19.68 -14.01
N ALA A 30 32.67 -19.66 -13.16
CA ALA A 30 32.54 -19.26 -11.76
C ALA A 30 32.17 -17.77 -11.61
N LEU A 31 32.81 -16.88 -12.38
CA LEU A 31 32.48 -15.45 -12.38
C LEU A 31 31.05 -15.17 -12.87
N LEU A 32 30.58 -15.92 -13.87
CA LEU A 32 29.20 -15.84 -14.36
C LEU A 32 28.23 -16.53 -13.40
N ALA A 33 28.63 -17.58 -12.69
CA ALA A 33 27.80 -18.25 -11.70
C ALA A 33 27.48 -17.34 -10.50
N VAL A 34 28.35 -16.39 -10.14
CA VAL A 34 28.09 -15.45 -9.04
C VAL A 34 26.82 -14.61 -9.24
N PRO A 35 26.55 -13.95 -10.38
CA PRO A 35 25.28 -13.25 -10.58
C PRO A 35 24.06 -14.20 -10.69
N PHE A 36 24.22 -15.43 -11.20
CA PHE A 36 23.10 -16.38 -11.33
C PHE A 36 22.74 -17.12 -10.03
N PHE A 37 23.74 -17.46 -9.20
CA PHE A 37 23.57 -18.29 -8.00
C PHE A 37 23.99 -17.58 -6.71
N GLY A 38 24.88 -16.59 -6.80
CA GLY A 38 25.34 -15.81 -5.65
C GLY A 38 24.37 -14.73 -5.19
N HIS A 39 23.38 -14.34 -6.01
CA HIS A 39 22.33 -13.41 -5.58
C HIS A 39 21.59 -13.93 -4.33
N GLN A 40 21.35 -15.24 -4.23
CA GLN A 40 20.70 -15.84 -3.06
C GLN A 40 21.56 -15.77 -1.78
N TRP A 41 22.87 -15.54 -1.90
CA TRP A 41 23.77 -15.38 -0.76
C TRP A 41 23.99 -13.92 -0.38
N ILE A 42 23.84 -13.00 -1.33
CA ILE A 42 24.06 -11.56 -1.13
C ILE A 42 22.79 -10.86 -0.59
N ASP A 43 21.62 -11.41 -0.88
CA ASP A 43 20.33 -10.79 -0.61
C ASP A 43 19.43 -11.69 0.27
N LYS A 44 20.03 -12.29 1.31
CA LYS A 44 19.26 -13.01 2.32
C LYS A 44 18.47 -12.00 3.15
N PRO A 45 17.13 -12.08 3.16
CA PRO A 45 16.33 -11.23 4.01
C PRO A 45 16.67 -11.54 5.47
N ALA A 46 17.02 -10.50 6.23
CA ALA A 46 17.05 -10.58 7.68
C ALA A 46 15.64 -10.31 8.19
N MET A 47 15.20 -11.08 9.18
CA MET A 47 14.00 -10.72 9.93
C MET A 47 14.34 -9.51 10.80
N PRO A 48 13.52 -8.46 10.78
CA PRO A 48 13.73 -7.31 11.63
C PRO A 48 13.46 -7.69 13.10
N GLU A 49 14.21 -7.09 14.02
CA GLU A 49 14.06 -7.29 15.47
C GLU A 49 13.87 -5.91 16.12
N ASN A 50 13.11 -5.84 17.21
CA ASN A 50 12.82 -4.61 17.96
C ASN A 50 12.36 -3.48 17.03
N THR A 51 11.28 -3.72 16.31
CA THR A 51 10.78 -2.79 15.28
C THR A 51 10.08 -1.57 15.87
N ARG A 52 9.72 -1.61 17.17
CA ARG A 52 9.14 -0.52 17.94
C ARG A 52 10.14 0.03 18.97
N PRO A 53 10.45 1.34 18.93
CA PRO A 53 11.19 2.00 19.99
C PRO A 53 10.48 1.94 21.34
N ASP A 54 11.24 1.93 22.43
CA ASP A 54 10.72 1.77 23.81
C ASP A 54 9.81 2.94 24.28
N ASP A 55 9.92 4.10 23.65
CA ASP A 55 9.16 5.32 23.96
C ASP A 55 7.85 5.45 23.16
N VAL A 56 7.46 4.42 22.40
CA VAL A 56 6.20 4.38 21.63
C VAL A 56 5.11 3.66 22.43
N ASP A 57 4.07 4.40 22.84
CA ASP A 57 2.91 3.91 23.61
C ASP A 57 1.81 3.30 22.73
N PHE A 58 1.63 3.82 21.51
CA PHE A 58 0.73 3.24 20.52
C PHE A 58 1.28 3.42 19.10
N ARG A 59 1.05 2.45 18.21
CA ARG A 59 1.52 2.50 16.82
C ARG A 59 0.45 2.08 15.82
N ILE A 60 0.30 2.89 14.78
CA ILE A 60 -0.48 2.55 13.58
C ILE A 60 0.47 2.32 12.40
N SER A 61 0.45 1.14 11.79
CA SER A 61 1.21 0.83 10.57
C SER A 61 0.32 0.88 9.33
N MET A 62 0.76 1.62 8.31
CA MET A 62 0.06 1.83 7.05
C MET A 62 0.92 1.35 5.88
N VAL A 63 0.31 0.59 4.98
CA VAL A 63 0.96 0.03 3.79
C VAL A 63 0.23 0.40 2.50
N GLY A 64 0.95 0.31 1.38
CA GLY A 64 0.41 0.61 0.05
C GLY A 64 -0.40 -0.52 -0.58
N ASP A 65 -0.43 -0.56 -1.91
CA ASP A 65 -1.27 -1.46 -2.70
C ASP A 65 -0.93 -2.94 -2.51
N MET A 66 -1.94 -3.75 -2.20
CA MET A 66 -1.84 -5.19 -2.04
C MET A 66 -2.74 -5.92 -3.04
N MET A 67 -2.11 -6.70 -3.92
CA MET A 67 -2.77 -7.58 -4.87
C MET A 67 -2.31 -9.03 -4.62
N LEU A 68 -3.21 -9.87 -4.11
CA LEU A 68 -2.94 -11.27 -3.74
C LEU A 68 -3.32 -12.27 -4.84
N GLY A 69 -3.82 -11.78 -5.97
CA GLY A 69 -4.17 -12.57 -7.15
C GLY A 69 -3.02 -12.81 -8.14
N ARG A 70 -3.38 -13.09 -9.40
CA ARG A 70 -2.47 -13.23 -10.56
C ARG A 70 -1.16 -13.98 -10.23
N HIS A 71 0.00 -13.39 -10.54
CA HIS A 71 1.29 -14.04 -10.36
C HIS A 71 1.78 -14.05 -8.91
N VAL A 72 1.12 -13.31 -8.00
CA VAL A 72 1.34 -13.42 -6.55
C VAL A 72 0.80 -14.77 -6.07
N ARG A 73 -0.44 -15.10 -6.43
CA ARG A 73 -1.01 -16.44 -6.23
C ARG A 73 -0.13 -17.51 -6.88
N ASP A 74 0.27 -17.32 -8.15
CA ASP A 74 1.11 -18.32 -8.82
C ASP A 74 2.44 -18.56 -8.10
N ALA A 75 3.04 -17.51 -7.51
CA ALA A 75 4.27 -17.64 -6.74
C ALA A 75 4.09 -18.50 -5.50
N ALA A 76 2.98 -18.31 -4.76
CA ALA A 76 2.64 -19.13 -3.61
C ALA A 76 2.34 -20.60 -3.97
N VAL A 77 1.54 -20.82 -5.03
CA VAL A 77 1.25 -22.17 -5.53
C VAL A 77 2.52 -22.90 -5.97
N ARG A 78 3.42 -22.22 -6.70
CA ARG A 78 4.69 -22.82 -7.15
C ARG A 78 5.65 -23.13 -6.01
N SER A 79 5.62 -22.36 -4.92
CA SER A 79 6.46 -22.62 -3.75
C SER A 79 5.87 -23.68 -2.81
N GLY A 80 4.58 -24.01 -2.96
CA GLY A 80 3.87 -24.92 -2.06
C GLY A 80 3.56 -24.30 -0.70
N GLU A 81 3.56 -22.97 -0.61
CA GLU A 81 3.26 -22.20 0.61
C GLU A 81 1.85 -21.57 0.51
N PRO A 82 1.19 -21.31 1.64
CA PRO A 82 -0.07 -20.57 1.65
C PRO A 82 0.11 -19.12 1.17
N ILE A 83 -0.97 -18.47 0.73
CA ILE A 83 -0.92 -17.08 0.22
C ILE A 83 -0.38 -16.10 1.27
N GLY A 84 -0.61 -16.35 2.57
CA GLY A 84 -0.07 -15.56 3.68
C GLY A 84 1.44 -15.39 3.69
N ARG A 85 2.20 -16.22 2.94
CA ARG A 85 3.65 -16.08 2.75
C ARG A 85 4.10 -14.69 2.29
N VAL A 86 3.19 -13.92 1.69
CA VAL A 86 3.48 -12.56 1.23
C VAL A 86 3.84 -11.64 2.39
N PHE A 87 3.40 -11.95 3.62
CA PHE A 87 3.62 -11.12 4.80
C PHE A 87 4.80 -11.56 5.68
N ASP A 88 5.44 -12.71 5.41
CA ASP A 88 6.46 -13.31 6.29
C ASP A 88 7.54 -12.35 6.80
N TYR A 89 8.03 -11.43 5.96
CA TYR A 89 9.11 -10.50 6.32
C TYR A 89 8.64 -9.21 6.98
N VAL A 90 7.33 -8.97 7.01
CA VAL A 90 6.72 -7.77 7.60
C VAL A 90 5.92 -8.07 8.86
N THR A 91 5.58 -9.34 9.12
CA THR A 91 4.92 -9.78 10.35
C THR A 91 5.57 -9.22 11.63
N PRO A 92 6.91 -9.17 11.82
CA PRO A 92 7.48 -8.61 13.05
C PRO A 92 7.31 -7.08 13.20
N TYR A 93 6.92 -6.35 12.14
CA TYR A 93 6.49 -4.96 12.30
C TYR A 93 5.02 -4.89 12.72
N PHE A 94 4.18 -5.77 12.17
CA PHE A 94 2.76 -5.83 12.48
C PHE A 94 2.49 -6.33 13.90
N GLU A 95 3.23 -7.33 14.38
CA GLU A 95 3.17 -7.80 15.77
C GLU A 95 3.53 -6.73 16.80
N GLU A 96 4.29 -5.71 16.38
CA GLU A 96 4.72 -4.57 17.20
C GLU A 96 3.92 -3.29 16.86
N SER A 97 2.81 -3.43 16.14
CA SER A 97 1.84 -2.37 15.86
C SER A 97 0.54 -2.69 16.59
N ASP A 98 -0.15 -1.65 17.05
CA ASP A 98 -1.44 -1.79 17.73
C ASP A 98 -2.62 -1.66 16.75
N TYR A 99 -2.37 -1.10 15.57
CA TYR A 99 -3.32 -1.06 14.46
C TYR A 99 -2.59 -1.15 13.12
N VAL A 100 -3.08 -1.94 12.17
CA VAL A 100 -2.49 -2.12 10.83
C VAL A 100 -3.55 -1.95 9.74
N THR A 101 -3.24 -1.14 8.73
CA THR A 101 -4.13 -0.88 7.59
C THR A 101 -3.39 -0.79 6.26
N GLY A 102 -4.10 -1.05 5.16
CA GLY A 102 -3.57 -0.96 3.80
C GLY A 102 -4.64 -0.94 2.72
N ASN A 103 -4.24 -0.80 1.46
CA ASN A 103 -5.17 -0.89 0.32
C ASN A 103 -5.19 -2.32 -0.25
N PHE A 104 -6.35 -2.97 -0.22
CA PHE A 104 -6.53 -4.31 -0.78
C PHE A 104 -7.20 -4.21 -2.16
N GLU A 105 -6.38 -4.33 -3.20
CA GLU A 105 -6.70 -3.91 -4.57
C GLU A 105 -7.25 -5.05 -5.44
N ASN A 106 -8.02 -5.96 -4.83
CA ASN A 106 -8.74 -7.00 -5.55
C ASN A 106 -9.93 -7.51 -4.71
N PRO A 107 -11.01 -7.96 -5.35
CA PRO A 107 -12.07 -8.70 -4.66
C PRO A 107 -11.58 -10.07 -4.17
N VAL A 108 -12.27 -10.64 -3.17
CA VAL A 108 -12.10 -12.04 -2.77
C VAL A 108 -13.19 -12.86 -3.43
N ILE A 109 -12.81 -13.84 -4.25
CA ILE A 109 -13.73 -14.70 -5.00
C ILE A 109 -13.33 -16.15 -4.77
N ASP A 110 -14.31 -17.02 -4.46
CA ASP A 110 -14.11 -18.46 -4.40
C ASP A 110 -14.24 -19.08 -5.80
N ALA A 111 -13.21 -18.92 -6.64
CA ALA A 111 -13.27 -19.37 -8.03
C ALA A 111 -13.27 -20.91 -8.18
N ASP A 112 -12.96 -21.65 -7.10
CA ASP A 112 -13.07 -23.11 -7.02
C ASP A 112 -14.51 -23.59 -6.75
N ASP A 113 -15.45 -22.70 -6.38
CA ASP A 113 -16.87 -23.02 -6.24
C ASP A 113 -17.52 -23.14 -7.63
N PRO A 114 -18.08 -24.30 -8.02
CA PRO A 114 -18.65 -24.49 -9.36
C PRO A 114 -19.79 -23.53 -9.72
N GLY A 115 -20.52 -23.00 -8.74
CA GLY A 115 -21.56 -22.02 -8.93
C GLY A 115 -21.01 -20.63 -9.24
N VAL A 116 -19.90 -20.26 -8.61
CA VAL A 116 -19.16 -19.01 -8.88
C VAL A 116 -18.43 -19.10 -10.22
N GLU A 117 -17.68 -20.19 -10.44
CA GLU A 117 -16.94 -20.44 -11.69
C GLU A 117 -17.86 -20.35 -12.91
N ALA A 118 -19.07 -20.94 -12.82
CA ALA A 118 -20.02 -20.99 -13.92
C ALA A 118 -20.57 -19.62 -14.36
N VAL A 119 -20.50 -18.59 -13.51
CA VAL A 119 -21.03 -17.25 -13.80
C VAL A 119 -19.93 -16.20 -13.91
N MET A 120 -18.69 -16.50 -13.51
CA MET A 120 -17.62 -15.50 -13.41
C MET A 120 -17.34 -14.76 -14.73
N GLU A 121 -17.34 -15.47 -15.86
CA GLU A 121 -17.15 -14.87 -17.20
C GLU A 121 -18.30 -13.93 -17.59
N ASP A 122 -19.54 -14.22 -17.17
CA ASP A 122 -20.71 -13.39 -17.44
C ASP A 122 -20.69 -12.08 -16.65
N PHE A 123 -20.00 -12.08 -15.49
CA PHE A 123 -19.86 -10.94 -14.60
C PHE A 123 -18.61 -10.10 -14.88
N GLU A 124 -17.69 -10.58 -15.73
CA GLU A 124 -16.49 -9.86 -16.12
C GLU A 124 -16.87 -8.56 -16.86
N LEU A 125 -16.51 -7.42 -16.26
CA LEU A 125 -16.85 -6.12 -16.84
C LEU A 125 -15.91 -5.80 -18.01
N ARG A 126 -16.46 -5.81 -19.23
CA ARG A 126 -15.69 -5.57 -20.48
C ARG A 126 -15.20 -4.13 -20.68
N ASN A 127 -15.32 -3.28 -19.67
CA ASN A 127 -14.87 -1.89 -19.69
C ASN A 127 -13.40 -1.74 -19.27
N LYS A 128 -12.71 -2.85 -19.02
CA LYS A 128 -11.33 -2.90 -18.56
C LYS A 128 -10.57 -4.07 -19.18
N ASP A 129 -9.26 -3.91 -19.35
CA ASP A 129 -8.37 -4.93 -19.93
C ASP A 129 -7.81 -5.93 -18.89
N ILE A 130 -7.83 -5.56 -17.60
CA ILE A 130 -7.26 -6.34 -16.51
C ILE A 130 -8.29 -6.48 -15.41
N HIS A 131 -8.59 -7.72 -15.07
CA HIS A 131 -9.45 -8.11 -13.96
C HIS A 131 -8.64 -8.82 -12.90
N LEU A 132 -8.84 -8.42 -11.65
CA LEU A 132 -8.17 -8.97 -10.49
C LEU A 132 -9.17 -9.67 -9.60
N TYR A 133 -8.72 -10.75 -8.96
CA TYR A 133 -9.35 -11.33 -7.79
C TYR A 133 -8.27 -12.08 -7.00
N ALA A 134 -8.44 -12.13 -5.68
CA ALA A 134 -7.77 -13.09 -4.82
C ALA A 134 -8.70 -14.26 -4.53
N GLU A 135 -8.13 -15.44 -4.32
CA GLU A 135 -8.88 -16.62 -3.90
C GLU A 135 -9.32 -16.49 -2.43
N LYS A 136 -10.36 -17.23 -2.05
CA LYS A 136 -10.71 -17.41 -0.63
C LYS A 136 -9.50 -17.87 0.18
N GLY A 137 -9.40 -17.41 1.42
CA GLY A 137 -8.24 -17.54 2.28
C GLY A 137 -7.33 -16.31 2.27
N ALA A 138 -7.48 -15.39 1.32
CA ALA A 138 -6.80 -14.10 1.35
C ALA A 138 -7.28 -13.25 2.55
N GLU A 139 -8.57 -13.30 2.88
CA GLU A 139 -9.15 -12.65 4.06
C GLU A 139 -8.50 -13.13 5.37
N LYS A 140 -8.22 -14.44 5.46
CA LYS A 140 -7.54 -15.02 6.62
C LYS A 140 -6.08 -14.64 6.66
N ALA A 141 -5.41 -14.60 5.51
CA ALA A 141 -4.02 -14.18 5.42
C ALA A 141 -3.81 -12.72 5.90
N LEU A 142 -4.79 -11.84 5.67
CA LEU A 142 -4.77 -10.47 6.19
C LEU A 142 -4.87 -10.47 7.72
N VAL A 143 -5.87 -11.14 8.29
CA VAL A 143 -6.03 -11.20 9.76
C VAL A 143 -4.85 -11.90 10.45
N GLU A 144 -4.36 -13.00 9.90
CA GLU A 144 -3.19 -13.72 10.42
C GLU A 144 -1.90 -12.89 10.35
N ALA A 145 -1.80 -11.96 9.39
CA ALA A 145 -0.69 -11.01 9.33
C ALA A 145 -0.82 -9.86 10.32
N GLY A 146 -2.01 -9.64 10.91
CA GLY A 146 -2.29 -8.60 11.89
C GLY A 146 -2.96 -7.35 11.33
N PHE A 147 -3.66 -7.44 10.19
CA PHE A 147 -4.46 -6.31 9.70
C PHE A 147 -5.75 -6.12 10.51
N ASP A 148 -6.01 -4.89 10.93
CA ASP A 148 -7.23 -4.48 11.61
C ASP A 148 -8.26 -3.92 10.62
N SER A 149 -7.80 -3.24 9.56
CA SER A 149 -8.66 -2.76 8.49
C SER A 149 -8.02 -2.79 7.11
N VAL A 150 -8.85 -2.79 6.07
CA VAL A 150 -8.39 -2.60 4.68
C VAL A 150 -9.29 -1.65 3.90
N ASN A 151 -8.66 -0.78 3.13
CA ASN A 151 -9.35 0.01 2.11
C ASN A 151 -9.69 -0.88 0.92
N LEU A 152 -10.98 -0.87 0.56
CA LEU A 152 -11.53 -1.57 -0.59
C LEU A 152 -12.07 -0.58 -1.64
N ALA A 153 -12.11 0.73 -1.35
CA ALA A 153 -12.40 1.74 -2.36
C ALA A 153 -11.22 1.87 -3.34
N ASN A 154 -11.29 1.13 -4.44
CA ASN A 154 -10.34 1.17 -5.55
C ASN A 154 -10.99 0.75 -6.87
N ASN A 155 -10.26 0.92 -7.96
CA ASN A 155 -10.72 0.64 -9.33
C ASN A 155 -10.73 -0.85 -9.70
N HIS A 156 -10.38 -1.76 -8.79
CA HIS A 156 -10.36 -3.21 -9.02
C HIS A 156 -11.42 -3.97 -8.23
N MET A 157 -11.99 -3.36 -7.18
CA MET A 157 -12.91 -4.02 -6.27
C MET A 157 -14.16 -4.59 -6.92
N MET A 158 -14.60 -4.03 -8.06
CA MET A 158 -15.79 -4.47 -8.79
C MET A 158 -15.47 -5.06 -10.16
N ASP A 159 -14.26 -5.63 -10.36
CA ASP A 159 -13.86 -6.20 -11.66
C ASP A 159 -14.84 -7.26 -12.21
N TYR A 160 -15.54 -7.98 -11.34
CA TYR A 160 -16.63 -8.91 -11.68
C TYR A 160 -18.01 -8.37 -11.25
N GLY A 161 -18.18 -7.05 -11.27
CA GLY A 161 -19.44 -6.37 -10.93
C GLY A 161 -19.99 -6.79 -9.57
N ASN A 162 -21.29 -7.12 -9.51
CA ASN A 162 -21.95 -7.51 -8.26
C ASN A 162 -21.44 -8.83 -7.68
N LEU A 163 -20.85 -9.71 -8.51
CA LEU A 163 -20.24 -10.95 -8.01
C LEU A 163 -19.05 -10.63 -7.10
N SER A 164 -18.21 -9.67 -7.52
CA SER A 164 -17.09 -9.21 -6.69
C SER A 164 -17.54 -8.68 -5.34
N LEU A 165 -18.58 -7.83 -5.32
CA LEU A 165 -19.11 -7.25 -4.09
C LEU A 165 -19.60 -8.34 -3.13
N GLU A 166 -20.50 -9.20 -3.61
CA GLU A 166 -21.14 -10.19 -2.74
C GLU A 166 -20.17 -11.27 -2.27
N GLU A 167 -19.27 -11.77 -3.12
CA GLU A 167 -18.26 -12.73 -2.67
C GLU A 167 -17.28 -12.08 -1.68
N THR A 168 -16.84 -10.85 -1.93
CA THR A 168 -15.93 -10.15 -1.01
C THR A 168 -16.58 -9.96 0.35
N LEU A 169 -17.80 -9.40 0.41
CA LEU A 169 -18.50 -9.21 1.68
C LEU A 169 -18.78 -10.57 2.37
N LYS A 170 -19.26 -11.58 1.63
CA LYS A 170 -19.53 -12.93 2.16
C LYS A 170 -18.31 -13.59 2.81
N HIS A 171 -17.10 -13.38 2.29
CA HIS A 171 -15.88 -13.97 2.86
C HIS A 171 -15.30 -13.09 3.97
N MET A 172 -15.29 -11.77 3.79
CA MET A 172 -14.75 -10.83 4.76
C MET A 172 -15.61 -10.72 6.03
N GLU A 173 -16.94 -10.84 5.95
CA GLU A 173 -17.85 -10.86 7.12
C GLU A 173 -17.58 -12.05 8.08
N LYS A 174 -16.76 -13.03 7.69
CA LYS A 174 -16.39 -14.20 8.50
C LYS A 174 -15.09 -14.01 9.28
N VAL A 175 -14.41 -12.88 9.11
CA VAL A 175 -13.15 -12.56 9.79
C VAL A 175 -13.26 -11.24 10.52
N ASP A 176 -12.41 -11.05 11.52
CA ASP A 176 -12.35 -9.82 12.31
C ASP A 176 -11.47 -8.80 11.58
N LEU A 177 -12.06 -8.10 10.60
CA LEU A 177 -11.38 -7.15 9.73
C LEU A 177 -12.34 -6.04 9.32
N ASP A 178 -11.99 -4.80 9.62
CA ASP A 178 -12.79 -3.65 9.21
C ASP A 178 -12.64 -3.35 7.72
N LEU A 179 -13.78 -3.23 7.04
CA LEU A 179 -13.87 -2.94 5.62
C LEU A 179 -14.15 -1.46 5.42
N ILE A 180 -13.33 -0.81 4.61
CA ILE A 180 -13.39 0.63 4.41
C ILE A 180 -13.70 0.95 2.94
N GLY A 181 -14.70 1.78 2.69
CA GLY A 181 -14.98 2.33 1.35
C GLY A 181 -15.76 1.40 0.41
N ILE A 182 -16.41 0.35 0.94
CA ILE A 182 -17.24 -0.60 0.18
C ILE A 182 -18.55 -0.84 0.93
N GLY A 183 -19.65 -1.03 0.20
CA GLY A 183 -20.93 -1.34 0.82
C GLY A 183 -21.99 -1.82 -0.17
N ARG A 184 -23.08 -2.39 0.35
CA ARG A 184 -24.28 -2.77 -0.41
C ARG A 184 -25.14 -1.55 -0.79
N ALA A 185 -24.90 -0.41 -0.18
CA ALA A 185 -25.46 0.88 -0.56
C ALA A 185 -24.53 2.03 -0.14
N LEU A 186 -24.85 3.23 -0.59
CA LEU A 186 -24.24 4.49 -0.14
C LEU A 186 -25.21 5.24 0.77
N ASP A 187 -24.79 5.56 1.99
CA ASP A 187 -25.58 6.29 2.99
C ASP A 187 -27.01 5.71 3.17
N PRO A 188 -27.14 4.39 3.41
CA PRO A 188 -28.45 3.76 3.55
C PRO A 188 -29.18 4.29 4.79
N ALA A 189 -30.43 4.71 4.62
CA ALA A 189 -31.27 5.05 5.76
C ALA A 189 -31.66 3.77 6.54
N GLU A 190 -31.55 3.81 7.87
CA GLU A 190 -31.81 2.66 8.77
C GLU A 190 -33.21 2.03 8.57
N ASP A 191 -34.21 2.81 8.14
CA ASP A 191 -35.60 2.37 8.02
C ASP A 191 -35.98 1.74 6.65
N LEU A 192 -35.07 1.71 5.67
CA LEU A 192 -35.42 1.35 4.28
C LEU A 192 -35.21 -0.13 3.93
N PHE A 193 -34.61 -0.93 4.82
CA PHE A 193 -34.17 -2.30 4.51
C PHE A 193 -34.69 -3.33 5.51
N ASN A 194 -34.83 -4.58 5.06
CA ASN A 194 -35.35 -5.67 5.91
C ASN A 194 -34.33 -6.04 7.00
N GLU A 195 -34.82 -6.35 8.22
CA GLU A 195 -33.99 -6.74 9.38
C GLU A 195 -33.04 -7.95 9.12
N ASP A 196 -33.31 -8.76 8.09
CA ASP A 196 -32.53 -9.95 7.75
C ASP A 196 -31.35 -9.69 6.80
N GLU A 197 -31.23 -8.50 6.19
CA GLU A 197 -30.11 -8.14 5.32
C GLU A 197 -29.11 -7.25 6.06
N THR A 198 -27.88 -7.73 6.27
CA THR A 198 -26.78 -6.90 6.79
C THR A 198 -26.41 -5.85 5.75
N MET A 199 -27.04 -4.67 5.84
CA MET A 199 -26.72 -3.54 4.99
C MET A 199 -25.36 -2.96 5.39
N THR A 200 -24.48 -2.78 4.42
CA THR A 200 -23.16 -2.16 4.61
C THR A 200 -23.11 -0.82 3.88
N ASP A 201 -22.68 0.24 4.58
CA ASP A 201 -22.56 1.59 4.02
C ASP A 201 -21.16 1.78 3.41
N ALA A 202 -21.09 2.06 2.11
CA ALA A 202 -19.82 2.36 1.45
C ALA A 202 -19.13 3.61 2.01
N GLY A 203 -19.88 4.52 2.62
CA GLY A 203 -19.39 5.71 3.32
C GLY A 203 -19.25 5.55 4.84
N GLU A 204 -19.29 4.32 5.37
CA GLU A 204 -19.17 4.08 6.81
C GLU A 204 -17.84 4.63 7.36
N ILE A 205 -17.91 5.27 8.53
CA ILE A 205 -16.74 5.70 9.30
C ILE A 205 -16.42 4.59 10.29
N LYS A 206 -15.21 4.04 10.21
CA LYS A 206 -14.71 3.13 11.24
C LYS A 206 -14.00 3.94 12.32
N TYR A 207 -14.22 3.56 13.58
CA TYR A 207 -13.62 4.22 14.74
C TYR A 207 -12.86 3.21 15.57
N PHE A 208 -11.69 3.61 16.06
CA PHE A 208 -10.92 2.85 17.04
C PHE A 208 -10.20 3.80 17.99
N ASP A 209 -9.82 3.29 19.15
CA ASP A 209 -9.07 4.06 20.15
C ASP A 209 -7.57 3.79 19.97
N ALA A 210 -6.79 4.86 19.76
CA ALA A 210 -5.34 4.84 19.71
C ALA A 210 -4.81 5.58 20.94
N ASN A 211 -4.47 4.82 21.99
CA ASN A 211 -4.19 5.36 23.33
C ASN A 211 -5.41 6.15 23.88
N ASP A 212 -5.22 7.36 24.42
CA ASP A 212 -6.29 8.24 24.91
C ASP A 212 -6.96 9.07 23.79
N ARG A 213 -6.79 8.67 22.51
CA ARG A 213 -7.31 9.40 21.35
C ARG A 213 -8.22 8.52 20.51
N ARG A 214 -9.35 9.07 20.08
CA ARG A 214 -10.23 8.41 19.14
C ARG A 214 -9.81 8.71 17.71
N VAL A 215 -9.65 7.67 16.91
CA VAL A 215 -9.30 7.76 15.50
C VAL A 215 -10.51 7.37 14.65
N ALA A 216 -10.77 8.14 13.61
CA ALA A 216 -11.72 7.81 12.56
C ALA A 216 -10.96 7.45 11.27
N ILE A 217 -11.41 6.43 10.55
CA ILE A 217 -10.81 6.03 9.28
C ILE A 217 -11.89 5.80 8.20
N LEU A 218 -11.64 6.35 7.01
CA LEU A 218 -12.51 6.27 5.84
C LEU A 218 -11.71 5.89 4.58
N GLY A 219 -12.43 5.56 3.50
CA GLY A 219 -11.83 5.06 2.26
C GLY A 219 -12.58 5.59 1.05
N PHE A 220 -11.83 6.04 0.04
CA PHE A 220 -12.35 6.73 -1.13
C PHE A 220 -11.50 6.42 -2.37
N THR A 221 -12.12 6.41 -3.56
CA THR A 221 -11.41 6.35 -4.84
C THR A 221 -11.83 7.46 -5.80
N ASP A 222 -10.85 8.15 -6.38
CA ASP A 222 -11.06 9.06 -7.51
C ASP A 222 -10.87 8.36 -8.87
N VAL A 223 -10.33 7.14 -8.88
CA VAL A 223 -10.14 6.36 -10.10
C VAL A 223 -11.48 5.77 -10.53
N PHE A 224 -12.16 6.48 -11.43
CA PHE A 224 -13.50 6.13 -11.87
C PHE A 224 -13.51 4.95 -12.85
N VAL A 225 -14.28 3.92 -12.53
CA VAL A 225 -14.67 2.85 -13.45
C VAL A 225 -16.20 2.78 -13.50
N GLN A 226 -16.76 2.75 -14.71
CA GLN A 226 -18.21 2.74 -14.89
C GLN A 226 -18.82 1.49 -14.23
N GLY A 227 -19.82 1.69 -13.37
CA GLY A 227 -20.53 0.60 -12.68
C GLY A 227 -19.97 0.20 -11.33
N TYR A 228 -18.91 0.87 -10.83
CA TYR A 228 -18.27 0.52 -9.56
C TYR A 228 -18.82 1.29 -8.37
N SER A 229 -19.44 2.45 -8.63
CA SER A 229 -19.82 3.39 -7.57
C SER A 229 -21.06 2.90 -6.82
N ALA A 230 -20.97 2.89 -5.50
CA ALA A 230 -22.13 2.74 -4.64
C ALA A 230 -23.10 3.91 -4.84
N SER A 231 -24.39 3.65 -4.68
CA SER A 231 -25.46 4.63 -4.65
C SER A 231 -26.50 4.21 -3.60
N GLU A 232 -27.54 5.03 -3.40
CA GLU A 232 -28.58 4.81 -2.37
C GLU A 232 -29.19 3.39 -2.37
N TYR A 233 -29.25 2.73 -3.53
CA TYR A 233 -29.85 1.39 -3.68
C TYR A 233 -28.97 0.39 -4.44
N VAL A 234 -27.72 0.75 -4.71
CA VAL A 234 -26.80 -0.11 -5.49
C VAL A 234 -25.48 -0.17 -4.76
N GLY A 235 -25.00 -1.38 -4.50
CA GLY A 235 -23.73 -1.60 -3.86
C GLY A 235 -22.53 -1.32 -4.75
N GLY A 236 -21.39 -1.09 -4.12
CA GLY A 236 -20.15 -0.75 -4.79
C GLY A 236 -19.17 -0.10 -3.82
N VAL A 237 -18.26 0.68 -4.39
CA VAL A 237 -17.25 1.43 -3.62
C VAL A 237 -17.59 2.92 -3.55
N LEU A 238 -17.09 3.60 -2.52
CA LEU A 238 -17.20 5.05 -2.39
C LEU A 238 -16.27 5.74 -3.40
N THR A 239 -16.86 6.40 -4.40
CA THR A 239 -16.12 7.10 -5.46
C THR A 239 -16.39 8.60 -5.47
N ASN A 240 -15.75 9.33 -6.38
CA ASN A 240 -16.03 10.74 -6.65
C ASN A 240 -17.52 11.04 -6.99
N ALA A 241 -18.30 10.05 -7.43
CA ALA A 241 -19.75 10.22 -7.59
C ALA A 241 -20.47 10.46 -6.24
N GLY A 242 -19.91 9.94 -5.15
CA GLY A 242 -20.34 10.12 -3.77
C GLY A 242 -19.57 11.19 -3.01
N LEU A 243 -18.90 12.14 -3.70
CA LEU A 243 -18.05 13.14 -3.05
C LEU A 243 -18.78 13.87 -1.92
N GLY A 244 -20.06 14.25 -2.12
CA GLY A 244 -20.88 14.89 -1.08
C GLY A 244 -21.02 14.07 0.21
N VAL A 245 -21.13 12.75 0.09
CA VAL A 245 -21.16 11.82 1.23
C VAL A 245 -19.81 11.81 1.92
N LEU A 246 -18.70 11.70 1.17
CA LEU A 246 -17.35 11.80 1.73
C LEU A 246 -17.18 13.11 2.53
N GLN A 247 -17.64 14.26 1.98
CA GLN A 247 -17.52 15.54 2.68
C GLN A 247 -18.27 15.54 4.02
N ASN A 248 -19.47 14.98 4.03
CA ASN A 248 -20.28 14.93 5.25
C ASN A 248 -19.65 13.99 6.27
N ARG A 249 -19.15 12.84 5.83
CA ARG A 249 -18.52 11.83 6.69
C ARG A 249 -17.20 12.29 7.30
N ILE A 250 -16.36 13.02 6.55
CA ILE A 250 -15.13 13.61 7.13
C ILE A 250 -15.49 14.66 8.19
N ARG A 251 -16.49 15.51 7.94
CA ARG A 251 -16.93 16.52 8.92
C ARG A 251 -17.56 15.88 10.16
N GLU A 252 -18.33 14.81 9.98
CA GLU A 252 -18.89 14.01 11.06
C GLU A 252 -17.80 13.35 11.90
N ALA A 253 -16.82 12.72 11.24
CA ALA A 253 -15.67 12.11 11.86
C ALA A 253 -14.89 13.12 12.72
N LYS A 254 -14.64 14.33 12.19
CA LYS A 254 -13.90 15.37 12.93
C LYS A 254 -14.61 15.86 14.19
N GLN A 255 -15.94 15.72 14.27
CA GLN A 255 -16.70 16.05 15.49
C GLN A 255 -16.62 14.94 16.56
N GLN A 256 -16.27 13.72 16.17
CA GLN A 256 -16.33 12.53 17.03
C GLN A 256 -14.97 11.88 17.30
N ALA A 257 -13.93 12.26 16.56
CA ALA A 257 -12.58 11.72 16.64
C ALA A 257 -11.55 12.85 16.74
N ASP A 258 -10.45 12.56 17.44
CA ASP A 258 -9.30 13.46 17.56
C ASP A 258 -8.46 13.47 16.28
N ILE A 259 -8.42 12.33 15.57
CA ILE A 259 -7.65 12.13 14.35
C ILE A 259 -8.55 11.53 13.27
N VAL A 260 -8.57 12.14 12.09
CA VAL A 260 -9.31 11.64 10.92
C VAL A 260 -8.33 11.20 9.85
N MET A 261 -8.36 9.91 9.53
CA MET A 261 -7.54 9.26 8.52
C MET A 261 -8.39 8.93 7.29
N VAL A 262 -7.87 9.17 6.09
CA VAL A 262 -8.57 8.86 4.84
C VAL A 262 -7.65 8.10 3.89
N HIS A 263 -7.99 6.84 3.60
CA HIS A 263 -7.41 6.12 2.47
C HIS A 263 -7.97 6.67 1.17
N THR A 264 -7.08 7.00 0.22
CA THR A 264 -7.48 7.53 -1.06
C THR A 264 -6.76 6.83 -2.22
N HIS A 265 -7.54 6.24 -3.12
CA HIS A 265 -7.05 5.58 -4.31
C HIS A 265 -7.18 6.53 -5.52
N TRP A 266 -6.08 7.11 -6.01
CA TRP A 266 -6.09 8.26 -6.92
C TRP A 266 -4.82 8.44 -7.76
N GLY A 267 -4.78 9.47 -8.60
CA GLY A 267 -3.59 9.81 -9.37
C GLY A 267 -3.50 9.00 -10.66
N GLU A 268 -2.30 8.99 -11.25
CA GLU A 268 -2.03 8.30 -12.51
C GLU A 268 -0.95 7.23 -12.32
N GLU A 269 -1.18 6.04 -12.87
CA GLU A 269 -0.24 4.93 -12.77
C GLU A 269 1.18 5.32 -13.22
N TYR A 270 2.16 4.97 -12.38
CA TYR A 270 3.59 5.10 -12.59
C TYR A 270 4.12 6.55 -12.65
N GLN A 271 3.30 7.53 -12.28
CA GLN A 271 3.75 8.91 -12.10
C GLN A 271 4.46 9.10 -10.75
N VAL A 272 5.47 9.96 -10.72
CA VAL A 272 6.41 10.07 -9.57
C VAL A 272 6.24 11.43 -8.89
N GLY A 273 4.99 11.86 -8.81
CA GLY A 273 4.54 13.13 -8.26
C GLY A 273 3.03 13.16 -8.33
N SER A 274 2.42 13.88 -7.41
CA SER A 274 0.98 14.11 -7.44
C SER A 274 0.60 14.99 -8.64
N ASN A 275 -0.61 14.80 -9.15
CA ASN A 275 -1.22 15.67 -10.15
C ASN A 275 -2.16 16.71 -9.52
N GLU A 276 -2.64 17.66 -10.33
CA GLU A 276 -3.53 18.75 -9.86
C GLU A 276 -4.83 18.24 -9.20
N THR A 277 -5.35 17.09 -9.64
CA THR A 277 -6.55 16.47 -9.05
C THR A 277 -6.26 15.93 -7.65
N GLN A 278 -5.13 15.24 -7.46
CA GLN A 278 -4.68 14.79 -6.13
C GLN A 278 -4.48 15.97 -5.18
N GLU A 279 -3.81 17.04 -5.64
CA GLU A 279 -3.62 18.26 -4.83
C GLU A 279 -4.96 18.92 -4.45
N THR A 280 -5.90 19.01 -5.40
CA THR A 280 -7.22 19.61 -5.17
C THR A 280 -8.04 18.78 -4.17
N LEU A 281 -8.04 17.46 -4.31
CA LEU A 281 -8.75 16.56 -3.40
C LEU A 281 -8.11 16.54 -2.02
N ALA A 282 -6.78 16.58 -1.94
CA ALA A 282 -6.06 16.69 -0.67
C ALA A 282 -6.43 17.99 0.06
N TYR A 283 -6.45 19.13 -0.64
CA TYR A 283 -6.92 20.40 -0.10
C TYR A 283 -8.36 20.32 0.39
N LEU A 284 -9.25 19.73 -0.41
CA LEU A 284 -10.66 19.59 -0.09
C LEU A 284 -10.88 18.74 1.18
N MET A 285 -10.20 17.60 1.29
CA MET A 285 -10.26 16.74 2.49
C MET A 285 -9.63 17.40 3.71
N THR A 286 -8.53 18.15 3.54
CA THR A 286 -7.92 18.96 4.61
C THR A 286 -8.93 19.98 5.15
N ASP A 287 -9.61 20.71 4.26
CA ASP A 287 -10.63 21.68 4.66
C ASP A 287 -11.82 21.02 5.39
N MET A 288 -12.12 19.77 5.10
CA MET A 288 -13.18 19.02 5.78
C MET A 288 -12.76 18.51 7.17
N GLY A 289 -11.48 18.51 7.48
CA GLY A 289 -10.94 18.08 8.77
C GLY A 289 -10.18 16.75 8.75
N ALA A 290 -9.76 16.26 7.59
CA ALA A 290 -8.82 15.14 7.54
C ALA A 290 -7.45 15.55 8.10
N ASP A 291 -6.81 14.69 8.89
CA ASP A 291 -5.48 14.94 9.47
C ASP A 291 -4.40 14.13 8.73
N VAL A 292 -4.71 12.89 8.36
CA VAL A 292 -3.80 11.98 7.64
C VAL A 292 -4.46 11.44 6.39
N ILE A 293 -3.89 11.71 5.21
CA ILE A 293 -4.37 11.19 3.94
C ILE A 293 -3.37 10.17 3.39
N ILE A 294 -3.86 8.96 3.11
CA ILE A 294 -3.07 7.78 2.74
C ILE A 294 -3.37 7.42 1.30
N GLY A 295 -2.51 7.84 0.38
CA GLY A 295 -2.65 7.65 -1.06
C GLY A 295 -2.15 6.30 -1.56
N HIS A 296 -2.80 5.81 -2.63
CA HIS A 296 -2.59 4.51 -3.29
C HIS A 296 -2.67 4.67 -4.82
N HIS A 297 -2.76 3.56 -5.57
CA HIS A 297 -3.02 3.46 -7.03
C HIS A 297 -1.84 3.68 -7.97
N SER A 298 -1.00 4.69 -7.74
CA SER A 298 0.04 5.01 -8.74
C SER A 298 1.11 3.92 -8.90
N HIS A 299 1.07 2.87 -8.07
CA HIS A 299 1.96 1.71 -8.05
C HIS A 299 3.44 2.06 -7.81
N VAL A 300 3.76 3.32 -7.58
CA VAL A 300 5.09 3.84 -7.26
C VAL A 300 4.99 4.82 -6.11
N LEU A 301 6.07 4.97 -5.35
CA LEU A 301 6.11 5.99 -4.32
C LEU A 301 5.97 7.39 -4.91
N GLU A 302 5.13 8.20 -4.28
CA GLU A 302 5.03 9.63 -4.51
C GLU A 302 5.53 10.42 -3.29
N PRO A 303 5.81 11.73 -3.45
CA PRO A 303 6.20 12.57 -2.34
C PRO A 303 5.14 12.58 -1.24
N VAL A 304 5.59 12.71 0.01
CA VAL A 304 4.74 13.13 1.12
C VAL A 304 4.65 14.66 1.05
N THR A 305 3.46 15.21 1.24
CA THR A 305 3.23 16.66 1.23
C THR A 305 2.50 17.10 2.50
N ARG A 306 2.66 18.37 2.85
CA ARG A 306 1.90 19.03 3.92
C ARG A 306 0.92 20.00 3.26
N VAL A 307 -0.36 19.84 3.55
CA VAL A 307 -1.39 20.80 3.13
C VAL A 307 -1.77 21.62 4.35
N HIS A 308 -1.76 22.95 4.23
CA HIS A 308 -2.11 23.87 5.31
C HIS A 308 -3.05 24.94 4.79
N ILE A 309 -4.13 25.16 5.53
CA ILE A 309 -5.18 26.12 5.24
C ILE A 309 -5.25 27.07 6.42
N GLU A 310 -4.95 28.34 6.18
CA GLU A 310 -5.04 29.39 7.19
C GLU A 310 -6.51 29.63 7.55
N GLY A 311 -6.79 29.72 8.86
CA GLY A 311 -8.09 30.14 9.36
C GLY A 311 -8.44 31.55 8.90
N ASN A 312 -9.73 31.81 8.69
CA ASN A 312 -10.21 33.14 8.35
C ASN A 312 -10.01 34.08 9.55
N PRO A 313 -9.15 35.12 9.46
CA PRO A 313 -8.87 36.01 10.59
C PRO A 313 -10.08 36.85 11.02
N ASP A 314 -11.10 36.98 10.15
CA ASP A 314 -12.35 37.68 10.44
C ASP A 314 -13.40 36.79 11.12
N ASP A 315 -13.15 35.48 11.22
CA ASP A 315 -14.03 34.51 11.86
C ASP A 315 -13.32 33.85 13.05
N PRO A 316 -13.69 34.19 14.30
CA PRO A 316 -13.03 33.67 15.49
C PRO A 316 -13.24 32.16 15.73
N GLU A 317 -14.17 31.52 15.01
CA GLU A 317 -14.35 30.05 15.04
C GLU A 317 -13.56 29.35 13.93
N SER A 318 -12.92 30.11 13.03
CA SER A 318 -12.08 29.54 11.97
C SER A 318 -10.68 29.26 12.48
N GLU A 319 -10.34 27.97 12.54
CA GLU A 319 -9.02 27.49 12.91
C GLU A 319 -8.19 27.13 11.68
N ASP A 320 -6.87 27.13 11.85
CA ASP A 320 -5.95 26.56 10.86
C ASP A 320 -6.21 25.06 10.73
N LYS A 321 -6.18 24.55 9.50
CA LYS A 321 -6.31 23.11 9.22
C LYS A 321 -5.08 22.62 8.49
N THR A 322 -4.52 21.51 8.94
CA THR A 322 -3.35 20.93 8.30
C THR A 322 -3.49 19.43 8.18
N SER A 323 -3.15 18.89 7.01
CA SER A 323 -3.00 17.45 6.81
C SER A 323 -1.58 17.09 6.42
N ILE A 324 -1.15 15.88 6.82
CA ILE A 324 -0.04 15.19 6.17
C ILE A 324 -0.60 14.24 5.10
N VAL A 325 -0.04 14.30 3.90
CA VAL A 325 -0.53 13.57 2.73
C VAL A 325 0.56 12.67 2.20
N MET A 326 0.38 11.36 2.33
CA MET A 326 1.21 10.37 1.67
C MET A 326 0.63 10.16 0.27
N ASN A 327 1.03 10.94 -0.74
CA ASN A 327 0.33 10.95 -2.05
C ASN A 327 0.26 9.57 -2.71
N SER A 328 1.27 8.72 -2.48
CA SER A 328 1.21 7.28 -2.79
C SER A 328 2.26 6.52 -1.98
N LEU A 329 1.82 5.49 -1.25
CA LEU A 329 2.71 4.52 -0.59
C LEU A 329 3.24 3.45 -1.57
N GLY A 330 2.85 3.52 -2.85
CA GLY A 330 3.23 2.59 -3.89
C GLY A 330 2.74 1.17 -3.63
N ASN A 331 3.33 0.19 -4.32
CA ASN A 331 3.01 -1.21 -4.09
C ASN A 331 3.58 -1.70 -2.75
N PHE A 332 2.85 -2.60 -2.08
CA PHE A 332 3.32 -3.37 -0.94
C PHE A 332 3.41 -4.87 -1.27
N VAL A 333 2.34 -5.47 -1.80
CA VAL A 333 2.31 -6.85 -2.31
C VAL A 333 1.86 -6.79 -3.77
N PHE A 334 2.75 -7.07 -4.73
CA PHE A 334 2.42 -6.99 -6.15
C PHE A 334 3.36 -7.84 -7.02
N ASP A 335 2.94 -8.16 -8.24
CA ASP A 335 3.71 -8.95 -9.22
C ASP A 335 4.54 -8.11 -10.21
N GLN A 336 4.50 -6.79 -10.10
CA GLN A 336 5.20 -5.88 -11.02
C GLN A 336 6.72 -5.92 -10.81
N GLY A 337 7.44 -6.06 -11.92
CA GLY A 337 8.86 -6.45 -11.92
C GLY A 337 9.88 -5.31 -12.07
N TRP A 338 9.44 -4.09 -12.43
CA TRP A 338 10.35 -3.01 -12.83
C TRP A 338 10.73 -2.06 -11.70
N SER A 339 11.72 -1.21 -11.95
CA SER A 339 12.58 -0.63 -10.91
C SER A 339 11.90 0.25 -9.87
N ARG A 340 10.85 0.99 -10.25
CA ARG A 340 10.12 1.91 -9.36
C ARG A 340 8.95 1.26 -8.64
N THR A 341 8.29 0.29 -9.27
CA THR A 341 7.14 -0.42 -8.70
C THR A 341 7.53 -1.45 -7.65
N LYS A 342 8.84 -1.70 -7.51
CA LYS A 342 9.44 -2.48 -6.43
C LYS A 342 9.88 -1.65 -5.22
N ASP A 343 10.01 -0.33 -5.38
CA ASP A 343 10.25 0.53 -4.23
C ASP A 343 8.95 0.64 -3.45
N SER A 344 9.04 0.38 -2.16
CA SER A 344 7.90 0.33 -1.26
C SER A 344 8.28 1.01 0.05
N THR A 345 7.30 1.28 0.88
CA THR A 345 7.52 1.76 2.23
C THR A 345 6.39 1.28 3.13
N MET A 346 6.68 1.12 4.41
CA MET A 346 5.66 1.08 5.46
C MET A 346 5.73 2.40 6.21
N ALA A 347 4.60 3.08 6.36
CA ALA A 347 4.49 4.28 7.17
C ALA A 347 4.00 3.88 8.56
N GLN A 348 4.57 4.45 9.62
CA GLN A 348 4.21 4.16 11.00
C GLN A 348 3.91 5.48 11.72
N LEU A 349 2.70 5.61 12.24
CA LEU A 349 2.28 6.72 13.09
C LEU A 349 2.46 6.29 14.55
N ASP A 350 3.44 6.88 15.21
CA ASP A 350 3.85 6.54 16.56
C ASP A 350 3.35 7.61 17.54
N PHE A 351 2.62 7.18 18.55
CA PHE A 351 2.23 7.98 19.71
C PHE A 351 3.25 7.73 20.82
N LEU A 352 3.97 8.78 21.21
CA LEU A 352 5.08 8.70 22.15
C LEU A 352 4.63 8.91 23.59
N ASP A 353 5.39 8.37 24.53
CA ASP A 353 5.18 8.49 25.99
C ASP A 353 5.13 9.94 26.51
N ASN A 354 5.76 10.86 25.76
CA ASN A 354 5.81 12.29 26.04
C ASN A 354 4.65 13.08 25.43
N GLY A 355 3.67 12.39 24.83
CA GLY A 355 2.51 12.98 24.12
C GLY A 355 2.80 13.42 22.69
N GLY A 356 4.03 13.25 22.19
CA GLY A 356 4.39 13.51 20.80
C GLY A 356 3.75 12.52 19.84
N VAL A 357 3.55 12.95 18.59
CA VAL A 357 3.11 12.07 17.50
C VAL A 357 4.07 12.22 16.33
N GLU A 358 4.63 11.10 15.88
CA GLU A 358 5.61 11.07 14.78
C GLU A 358 5.16 10.14 13.67
N LEU A 359 5.40 10.55 12.42
CA LEU A 359 5.21 9.70 11.25
C LEU A 359 6.58 9.26 10.73
N SER A 360 6.86 7.96 10.78
CA SER A 360 8.11 7.38 10.29
C SER A 360 7.91 6.48 9.07
N PHE A 361 8.92 6.35 8.23
CA PHE A 361 8.90 5.52 7.03
C PHE A 361 10.01 4.48 7.05
N VAL A 362 9.62 3.21 6.99
CA VAL A 362 10.52 2.06 6.87
C VAL A 362 10.72 1.75 5.37
N PRO A 363 11.94 1.87 4.83
CA PRO A 363 12.18 1.69 3.41
C PRO A 363 12.11 0.21 3.05
N MET A 364 11.26 -0.13 2.09
CA MET A 364 11.01 -1.52 1.70
C MET A 364 11.30 -1.76 0.22
N GLN A 365 11.52 -3.03 -0.11
CA GLN A 365 11.58 -3.49 -1.48
C GLN A 365 10.77 -4.76 -1.65
N ILE A 366 9.96 -4.80 -2.71
CA ILE A 366 9.25 -6.01 -3.13
C ILE A 366 10.23 -6.94 -3.86
N SER A 367 10.37 -8.15 -3.33
CA SER A 367 11.14 -9.24 -3.92
C SER A 367 10.34 -10.52 -3.87
N ASP A 368 10.19 -11.19 -5.01
CA ASP A 368 9.38 -12.42 -5.12
C ASP A 368 7.97 -12.24 -4.54
N THR A 369 7.33 -11.10 -4.84
CA THR A 369 5.99 -10.69 -4.38
C THR A 369 5.87 -10.41 -2.87
N ARG A 370 6.99 -10.42 -2.14
CA ARG A 370 7.04 -10.16 -0.71
C ARG A 370 7.71 -8.81 -0.42
N PRO A 371 7.07 -7.87 0.30
CA PRO A 371 7.75 -6.71 0.85
C PRO A 371 8.73 -7.14 1.93
N ARG A 372 9.88 -6.46 2.01
CA ARG A 372 10.87 -6.62 3.07
C ARG A 372 11.67 -5.35 3.21
N GLU A 373 12.17 -5.05 4.41
CA GLU A 373 13.07 -3.91 4.60
C GLU A 373 14.29 -4.02 3.68
N THR A 374 14.71 -2.88 3.13
CA THR A 374 15.94 -2.79 2.35
C THR A 374 17.14 -3.28 3.15
N ASN A 375 17.97 -4.10 2.54
CA ASN A 375 19.17 -4.64 3.16
C ASN A 375 20.31 -4.84 2.13
N GLY A 376 21.43 -5.36 2.62
CA GLY A 376 22.58 -5.73 1.80
C GLY A 376 23.34 -4.52 1.22
N ILE A 377 24.19 -4.81 0.22
CA ILE A 377 25.12 -3.84 -0.36
C ILE A 377 24.40 -2.66 -1.05
N LEU A 378 23.19 -2.89 -1.54
CA LEU A 378 22.39 -1.87 -2.23
C LEU A 378 21.51 -1.03 -1.29
N LYS A 379 21.45 -1.34 0.01
CA LYS A 379 20.62 -0.61 0.99
C LYS A 379 20.81 0.91 0.90
N PRO A 380 22.05 1.48 0.95
CA PRO A 380 22.21 2.93 0.95
C PRO A 380 21.65 3.61 -0.30
N PHE A 381 21.72 2.94 -1.45
CA PHE A 381 21.18 3.46 -2.70
C PHE A 381 19.64 3.37 -2.75
N ARG A 382 19.08 2.23 -2.31
CA ARG A 382 17.62 2.00 -2.24
C ARG A 382 16.97 2.98 -1.27
N ASP A 383 17.51 3.10 -0.06
CA ASP A 383 17.04 4.02 0.98
C ASP A 383 17.10 5.46 0.49
N TYR A 384 18.24 5.87 -0.10
CA TYR A 384 18.38 7.19 -0.67
C TYR A 384 17.31 7.47 -1.73
N ARG A 385 17.02 6.51 -2.61
CA ARG A 385 16.01 6.66 -3.67
C ARG A 385 14.59 6.77 -3.11
N ILE A 386 14.25 5.92 -2.14
CA ILE A 386 12.94 5.91 -1.45
C ILE A 386 12.76 7.23 -0.71
N PHE A 387 13.66 7.57 0.22
CA PHE A 387 13.55 8.78 1.03
C PHE A 387 13.65 10.06 0.22
N ARG A 388 14.44 10.08 -0.86
CA ARG A 388 14.47 11.23 -1.78
C ARG A 388 13.12 11.44 -2.44
N THR A 389 12.41 10.37 -2.79
CA THR A 389 11.06 10.47 -3.37
C THR A 389 10.09 10.99 -2.32
N LEU A 390 10.03 10.35 -1.15
CA LEU A 390 9.10 10.73 -0.07
C LEU A 390 9.30 12.17 0.40
N ARG A 391 10.54 12.64 0.58
CA ARG A 391 10.81 14.01 1.09
C ARG A 391 10.91 15.09 0.02
N LYS A 392 10.62 14.77 -1.26
CA LYS A 392 10.87 15.69 -2.39
C LYS A 392 10.17 17.03 -2.22
N GLU A 393 9.01 17.03 -1.59
CA GLU A 393 8.11 18.19 -1.43
C GLU A 393 7.82 18.50 0.05
N LEU A 394 8.64 17.95 0.95
CA LEU A 394 8.60 18.29 2.38
C LEU A 394 9.66 19.34 2.70
N ASP A 395 9.26 20.34 3.48
CA ASP A 395 10.18 21.30 4.05
C ASP A 395 11.22 20.62 4.95
N GLN A 396 12.48 21.03 4.80
CA GLN A 396 13.61 20.39 5.46
C GLN A 396 13.51 20.40 6.99
N GLU A 397 12.79 21.37 7.56
CA GLU A 397 12.60 21.50 8.99
C GLU A 397 11.60 20.49 9.57
N LEU A 398 10.74 19.90 8.74
CA LEU A 398 9.68 18.99 9.20
C LEU A 398 10.17 17.56 9.38
N TRP A 399 11.30 17.19 8.78
CA TRP A 399 11.76 15.81 8.78
C TRP A 399 13.22 15.66 9.21
N ARG A 400 13.54 14.48 9.72
CA ARG A 400 14.89 14.04 10.07
C ARG A 400 15.11 12.59 9.67
N MET A 401 16.37 12.19 9.57
CA MET A 401 16.74 10.77 9.46
C MET A 401 17.10 10.27 10.85
N GLU A 402 16.46 9.19 11.29
CA GLU A 402 16.69 8.60 12.60
C GLU A 402 16.60 7.08 12.51
N ASN A 403 17.62 6.38 13.01
CA ASN A 403 17.68 4.91 13.01
C ASN A 403 17.37 4.26 11.64
N GLY A 404 17.79 4.90 10.54
CA GLY A 404 17.56 4.42 9.18
C GLY A 404 16.16 4.70 8.63
N ARG A 405 15.32 5.44 9.34
CA ARG A 405 13.97 5.86 8.96
C ARG A 405 13.94 7.35 8.64
N LEU A 406 13.03 7.73 7.74
CA LEU A 406 12.61 9.13 7.56
C LEU A 406 11.52 9.39 8.59
N VAL A 407 11.70 10.38 9.47
CA VAL A 407 10.76 10.72 10.55
C VAL A 407 10.26 12.14 10.38
N ILE A 408 8.96 12.35 10.52
CA ILE A 408 8.26 13.64 10.47
C ILE A 408 7.60 13.88 11.83
N ASP A 409 7.88 15.03 12.43
CA ASP A 409 7.22 15.47 13.67
C ASP A 409 5.89 16.14 13.31
N LEU A 410 4.77 15.49 13.65
CA LEU A 410 3.44 15.97 13.25
C LEU A 410 2.95 17.16 14.06
N LYS A 411 3.47 17.33 15.28
CA LYS A 411 3.21 18.53 16.08
C LYS A 411 3.90 19.74 15.47
N LYS A 412 5.16 19.58 15.05
CA LYS A 412 5.89 20.63 14.32
C LYS A 412 5.26 20.94 12.97
N ALA A 413 4.71 19.92 12.31
CA ALA A 413 3.94 20.10 11.08
C ALA A 413 2.57 20.76 11.34
N GLY A 414 2.10 20.89 12.59
CA GLY A 414 0.79 21.47 12.92
C GLY A 414 -0.38 20.62 12.45
N VAL A 415 -0.19 19.30 12.32
CA VAL A 415 -1.21 18.34 11.85
C VAL A 415 -1.98 17.77 13.04
N ILE A 416 -1.25 17.26 14.03
CA ILE A 416 -1.83 16.65 15.23
C ILE A 416 -1.20 17.34 16.43
N GLU A 417 -2.02 17.98 17.27
CA GLU A 417 -1.52 18.53 18.53
C GLU A 417 -1.17 17.38 19.50
N GLY A 418 -0.16 17.62 20.35
CA GLY A 418 0.36 16.66 21.33
C GLY A 418 -0.40 16.72 22.64
#